data_AF-A0A1Y4RXE9-F1
#
_entry.id   AF-A0A1Y4RXE9-F1
#
_cell.length_a   1.000
_cell.length_b   1.000
_cell.length_c   1.000
_cell.angle_alpha   90.00
_cell.angle_beta   90.00
_cell.angle_gamma   90.00
#
_symmetry.space_group_name_H-M   'P 1'
#
loop_
_entity.id
_entity.type
_entity.pdbx_description
1 polymer ?
#
loop_
_entity_poly.entity_id
_entity_poly.type
_entity_poly.pdbx_seq_one_letter_code
_entity_poly.pdbx_strand_id
1 'polypeptide(L)'
;MTEDEKVQLVEQLITDVAVTTAMIESYLALAADRILRRVWPFGGAPAEWPTQYDMVQVQLTVRMIARRGGEGEISHSENGVSRSYKSVDDEDILGQLTPYAGVI
;
A
#
# COMPACT_ATOMS: atom_id res chain seq x y z
N MET A 1 2.53 -0.86 -15.27
CA MET A 1 1.09 -1.11 -15.08
C MET A 1 0.38 0.22 -15.23
N THR A 2 -0.71 0.28 -16.00
CA THR A 2 -1.53 1.49 -16.12
C THR A 2 -2.30 1.73 -14.81
N GLU A 3 -2.79 2.94 -14.58
CA GLU A 3 -3.59 3.27 -13.39
C GLU A 3 -4.87 2.41 -13.30
N ASP A 4 -5.56 2.21 -14.44
CA ASP A 4 -6.76 1.37 -14.53
C ASP A 4 -6.47 -0.10 -14.14
N GLU A 5 -5.35 -0.65 -14.61
CA GLU A 5 -4.91 -2.00 -14.22
C GLU A 5 -4.67 -2.12 -12.71
N LYS A 6 -4.13 -1.06 -12.05
CA LYS A 6 -3.92 -1.09 -10.59
C LYS A 6 -5.24 -1.03 -9.85
N VAL A 7 -6.18 -0.21 -10.32
CA VAL A 7 -7.52 -0.13 -9.74
C VAL A 7 -8.20 -1.49 -9.81
N GLN A 8 -8.25 -2.11 -11.01
CA GLN A 8 -8.86 -3.42 -11.19
C GLN A 8 -8.22 -4.49 -10.31
N LEU A 9 -6.88 -4.46 -10.18
CA LEU A 9 -6.18 -5.41 -9.32
C LEU A 9 -6.52 -5.21 -7.83
N VAL A 10 -6.62 -3.97 -7.38
CA VAL A 10 -7.03 -3.66 -6.00
C VAL A 10 -8.48 -4.08 -5.75
N GLU A 11 -9.39 -3.83 -6.69
CA GLU A 11 -10.80 -4.25 -6.61
C GLU A 11 -10.92 -5.78 -6.49
N GLN A 12 -10.12 -6.55 -7.23
CA GLN A 12 -10.12 -8.01 -7.16
C GLN A 12 -9.54 -8.55 -5.84
N LEU A 13 -8.62 -7.82 -5.21
CA LEU A 13 -7.95 -8.24 -3.98
C LEU A 13 -8.75 -7.86 -2.71
N ILE A 14 -9.71 -6.96 -2.81
CA ILE A 14 -10.51 -6.48 -1.67
C ILE A 14 -11.93 -7.04 -1.80
N THR A 15 -12.16 -8.17 -1.15
CA THR A 15 -13.46 -8.86 -1.16
C THR A 15 -14.36 -8.44 0.00
N ASP A 16 -13.77 -7.93 1.08
CA ASP A 16 -14.44 -7.82 2.39
C ASP A 16 -14.84 -6.39 2.74
N VAL A 17 -14.43 -5.39 1.95
CA VAL A 17 -14.68 -3.97 2.20
C VAL A 17 -15.25 -3.31 0.95
N ALA A 18 -16.42 -2.67 1.09
CA ALA A 18 -16.97 -1.86 0.02
C ALA A 18 -16.10 -0.61 -0.19
N VAL A 19 -15.41 -0.55 -1.32
CA VAL A 19 -14.62 0.62 -1.73
C VAL A 19 -15.07 1.11 -3.10
N THR A 20 -14.99 2.41 -3.29
CA THR A 20 -15.25 3.05 -4.59
C THR A 20 -13.92 3.23 -5.33
N THR A 21 -13.97 3.31 -6.66
CA THR A 21 -12.80 3.59 -7.50
C THR A 21 -12.05 4.85 -7.03
N ALA A 22 -12.76 5.94 -6.74
CA ALA A 22 -12.15 7.18 -6.24
C ALA A 22 -11.41 7.01 -4.89
N MET A 23 -11.90 6.11 -4.03
CA MET A 23 -11.17 5.76 -2.80
C MET A 23 -9.90 4.99 -3.12
N ILE A 24 -9.95 4.04 -4.04
CA ILE A 24 -8.78 3.25 -4.47
C ILE A 24 -7.72 4.18 -5.06
N GLU A 25 -8.10 5.10 -5.94
CA GLU A 25 -7.20 6.12 -6.50
C GLU A 25 -6.53 6.97 -5.41
N SER A 26 -7.31 7.40 -4.41
CA SER A 26 -6.79 8.15 -3.27
C SER A 26 -5.75 7.34 -2.48
N TYR A 27 -6.01 6.06 -2.25
CA TYR A 27 -5.07 5.17 -1.56
C TYR A 27 -3.83 4.86 -2.40
N LEU A 28 -3.97 4.70 -3.72
CA LEU A 28 -2.85 4.55 -4.64
C LEU A 28 -1.93 5.78 -4.58
N ALA A 29 -2.49 6.99 -4.51
CA ALA A 29 -1.71 8.22 -4.35
C ALA A 29 -0.97 8.29 -3.00
N LEU A 30 -1.64 7.90 -1.91
CA LEU A 30 -1.00 7.83 -0.59
C LEU A 30 0.09 6.76 -0.51
N ALA A 31 -0.14 5.60 -1.13
CA ALA A 31 0.85 4.53 -1.22
C ALA A 31 2.07 4.97 -2.04
N ALA A 32 1.85 5.69 -3.15
CA ALA A 32 2.92 6.25 -3.96
C ALA A 32 3.79 7.23 -3.15
N ASP A 33 3.19 8.19 -2.45
CA ASP A 33 3.93 9.14 -1.61
C ASP A 33 4.78 8.42 -0.55
N ARG A 34 4.23 7.42 0.14
CA ARG A 34 4.95 6.63 1.14
C ARG A 34 6.14 5.87 0.55
N ILE A 35 5.96 5.24 -0.60
CA ILE A 35 7.03 4.52 -1.32
C ILE A 35 8.11 5.49 -1.76
N LEU A 36 7.74 6.61 -2.38
CA LEU A 36 8.72 7.60 -2.87
C LEU A 36 9.53 8.21 -1.73
N ARG A 37 8.91 8.56 -0.59
CA ARG A 37 9.64 9.08 0.57
C ARG A 37 10.59 8.04 1.18
N ARG A 38 10.23 6.76 1.13
CA ARG A 38 11.07 5.66 1.61
C ARG A 38 12.28 5.44 0.71
N VAL A 39 12.05 5.46 -0.60
CA VAL A 39 13.06 5.16 -1.62
C VAL A 39 13.95 6.37 -1.91
N TRP A 40 13.41 7.59 -1.86
CA TRP A 40 14.12 8.85 -2.06
C TRP A 40 14.02 9.77 -0.83
N PRO A 41 14.61 9.38 0.31
CA PRO A 41 14.49 10.13 1.56
C PRO A 41 15.10 11.55 1.51
N PHE A 42 16.05 11.78 0.60
CA PHE A 42 16.72 13.07 0.42
C PHE A 42 16.19 13.87 -0.79
N GLY A 43 15.05 13.47 -1.35
CA GLY A 43 14.54 14.02 -2.60
C GLY A 43 15.18 13.40 -3.83
N GLY A 44 14.93 13.98 -5.00
CA GLY A 44 15.37 13.41 -6.30
C GLY A 44 14.48 12.28 -6.81
N ALA A 45 13.27 12.16 -6.26
CA ALA A 45 12.26 11.26 -6.83
C ALA A 45 11.98 11.64 -8.29
N PRO A 46 11.88 10.66 -9.20
CA PRO A 46 11.55 10.93 -10.58
C PRO A 46 10.18 11.59 -10.71
N ALA A 47 10.02 12.47 -11.71
CA ALA A 47 8.75 13.11 -12.00
C ALA A 47 7.69 12.11 -12.49
N GLU A 48 8.15 11.05 -13.18
CA GLU A 48 7.32 9.93 -13.61
C GLU A 48 7.41 8.78 -12.61
N TRP A 49 6.29 8.09 -12.41
CA TRP A 49 6.20 6.95 -11.51
C TRP A 49 7.05 5.75 -11.98
N PRO A 50 7.94 5.20 -11.14
CA PRO A 50 8.72 4.02 -11.50
C PRO A 50 7.87 2.74 -11.48
N THR A 51 7.73 2.09 -12.63
CA THR A 51 6.92 0.87 -12.81
C THR A 51 7.37 -0.32 -11.94
N GLN A 52 8.65 -0.35 -11.53
CA GLN A 52 9.18 -1.35 -10.60
C GLN A 52 8.46 -1.36 -9.23
N TYR A 53 7.78 -0.27 -8.86
CA TYR A 53 7.03 -0.17 -7.61
C TYR A 53 5.53 -0.41 -7.77
N ASP A 54 5.03 -0.71 -8.97
CA ASP A 54 3.59 -0.90 -9.22
C ASP A 54 2.98 -1.96 -8.28
N MET A 55 3.64 -3.11 -8.12
CA MET A 55 3.16 -4.18 -7.24
C MET A 55 3.23 -3.79 -5.77
N VAL A 56 4.27 -3.06 -5.36
CA VAL A 56 4.41 -2.59 -3.96
C VAL A 56 3.33 -1.56 -3.64
N GLN A 57 3.01 -0.68 -4.59
CA GLN A 57 1.93 0.30 -4.49
C GLN A 57 0.58 -0.38 -4.30
N VAL A 58 0.27 -1.41 -5.09
CA VAL A 58 -0.97 -2.19 -4.96
C VAL A 58 -1.04 -2.91 -3.61
N GLN A 59 0.03 -3.61 -3.20
CA GLN A 59 0.05 -4.31 -1.92
C GLN A 59 -0.18 -3.37 -0.73
N LEU A 60 0.49 -2.21 -0.74
CA LEU A 60 0.32 -1.20 0.29
C LEU A 60 -1.11 -0.63 0.29
N THR A 61 -1.67 -0.36 -0.88
CA THR A 61 -3.05 0.11 -1.07
C THR A 61 -4.07 -0.86 -0.49
N VAL A 62 -3.97 -2.15 -0.84
CA VAL A 62 -4.85 -3.21 -0.31
C VAL A 62 -4.76 -3.27 1.21
N ARG A 63 -3.56 -3.17 1.78
CA ARG A 63 -3.39 -3.18 3.24
C ARG A 63 -3.99 -1.94 3.91
N MET A 64 -3.84 -0.77 3.32
CA MET A 64 -4.41 0.47 3.84
C MET A 64 -5.94 0.41 3.86
N ILE A 65 -6.56 -0.12 2.81
CA ILE A 65 -8.01 -0.30 2.72
C ILE A 65 -8.50 -1.36 3.70
N ALA A 66 -7.82 -2.52 3.77
CA ALA A 66 -8.18 -3.60 4.69
C ALA A 66 -8.16 -3.13 6.15
N ARG A 67 -7.22 -2.24 6.52
CA ARG A 67 -7.18 -1.63 7.85
C ARG A 67 -8.35 -0.66 8.09
N ARG A 68 -8.72 0.18 7.12
CA ARG A 68 -9.88 1.07 7.23
C ARG A 68 -11.18 0.30 7.52
N GLY A 69 -11.35 -0.87 6.90
CA GLY A 69 -12.49 -1.75 7.19
C GLY A 69 -12.54 -2.28 8.63
N GLY A 70 -11.41 -2.24 9.36
CA GLY A 70 -11.27 -2.71 10.74
C GLY A 70 -11.11 -1.61 11.79
N GLU A 71 -11.28 -0.32 11.45
CA GLU A 71 -11.10 0.84 12.35
C GLU A 71 -12.20 0.98 13.45
N GLY A 72 -12.82 -0.12 13.84
CA GLY A 72 -13.79 -0.21 14.94
C GLY A 72 -13.54 -1.35 15.92
N GLU A 73 -12.71 -2.34 15.59
CA GLU A 73 -12.39 -3.47 16.47
C GLU A 73 -10.90 -3.76 16.44
N ILE A 74 -10.23 -3.52 17.58
CA ILE A 74 -8.83 -3.87 17.83
C ILE A 74 -8.64 -5.40 17.81
N SER A 75 -9.71 -6.19 17.72
CA SER A 75 -9.71 -7.64 17.56
C SER A 75 -11.07 -8.14 17.08
N HIS A 76 -11.15 -8.75 15.88
CA HIS A 76 -12.16 -9.76 15.57
C HIS A 76 -11.52 -11.15 15.70
N SER A 77 -12.10 -12.00 16.55
CA SER A 77 -11.86 -13.45 16.56
C SER A 77 -13.08 -14.11 15.94
N GLU A 78 -12.98 -14.48 14.66
CA GLU A 78 -13.94 -15.40 14.03
C GLU A 78 -13.17 -16.62 13.51
N ASN A 79 -13.57 -17.80 13.99
CA ASN A 79 -13.14 -19.11 13.49
C ASN A 79 -11.64 -19.45 13.54
N GLY A 80 -10.94 -19.11 14.63
CA GLY A 80 -9.66 -19.77 14.99
C GLY A 80 -8.47 -19.50 14.06
N VAL A 81 -8.57 -18.54 13.14
CA VAL A 81 -7.44 -18.05 12.34
C VAL A 81 -7.19 -16.58 12.68
N SER A 82 -6.36 -16.36 13.70
CA SER A 82 -5.87 -15.02 14.04
C SER A 82 -4.91 -14.53 12.95
N ARG A 83 -5.34 -13.54 12.16
CA ARG A 83 -4.43 -12.79 11.28
C ARG A 83 -3.77 -11.68 12.11
N SER A 84 -2.76 -12.04 12.89
CA SER A 84 -1.94 -11.06 13.61
C SER A 84 -1.06 -10.31 12.61
N TYR A 85 -1.39 -9.07 12.29
CA TYR A 85 -0.49 -8.19 11.55
C TYR A 85 0.75 -7.94 12.43
N LYS A 86 1.89 -8.51 12.03
CA LYS A 86 3.15 -8.53 12.81
C LYS A 86 3.71 -7.12 13.13
N SER A 87 3.23 -6.09 12.43
CA SER A 87 3.54 -4.68 12.68
C SER A 87 2.37 -3.79 12.23
N VAL A 88 2.01 -2.81 13.06
CA VAL A 88 1.04 -1.74 12.76
C VAL A 88 1.55 -0.82 11.63
N ASP A 89 2.87 -0.81 11.41
CA ASP A 89 3.60 0.31 10.81
C ASP A 89 4.00 0.12 9.34
N ASP A 90 3.30 -0.70 8.57
CA ASP A 90 3.60 -0.98 7.15
C ASP A 90 5.01 -1.54 6.80
N GLU A 91 5.90 -1.67 7.79
CA GLU A 91 7.33 -1.96 7.65
C GLU A 91 7.66 -3.30 6.98
N ASP A 92 6.78 -4.31 7.06
CA ASP A 92 6.99 -5.57 6.35
C ASP A 92 6.98 -5.42 4.81
N ILE A 93 6.20 -4.45 4.31
CA ILE A 93 6.14 -4.11 2.88
C ILE A 93 7.21 -3.06 2.57
N LEU A 94 7.29 -1.99 3.37
CA LEU A 94 8.21 -0.89 3.13
C LEU A 94 9.68 -1.25 3.40
N GLY A 95 9.96 -2.26 4.21
CA GLY A 95 11.30 -2.76 4.49
C GLY A 95 11.92 -3.54 3.32
N GLN A 96 11.12 -3.96 2.34
CA GLN A 96 11.61 -4.57 1.09
C GLN A 96 12.21 -3.52 0.15
N LEU A 97 11.88 -2.25 0.35
CA LEU A 97 12.36 -1.15 -0.47
C LEU A 97 13.77 -0.75 -0.02
N THR A 98 14.72 -0.77 -0.95
CA THR A 98 16.08 -0.26 -0.71
C THR A 98 16.10 1.25 -1.01
N PRO A 99 16.46 2.12 -0.04
CA PRO A 99 16.60 3.54 -0.29
C PRO A 99 17.74 3.82 -1.29
N TYR A 100 17.51 4.76 -2.21
CA TYR A 100 18.58 5.36 -2.99
C TYR A 100 19.34 6.32 -2.09
N ALA A 101 20.44 5.85 -1.51
CA ALA A 101 21.43 6.73 -0.92
C ALA A 101 22.20 7.41 -2.06
N GLY A 102 22.04 8.72 -2.20
CA GLY A 102 22.93 9.50 -3.06
C GLY A 102 24.36 9.36 -2.54
N VAL A 103 25.30 8.97 -3.42
CA VAL A 103 26.72 9.07 -3.11
C VAL A 103 27.04 10.57 -3.11
N ILE A 104 27.48 11.08 -1.97
CA ILE A 104 27.99 12.46 -1.81
C ILE A 104 29.41 12.51 -2.37
#